data_AF-A0A2N3B9G7-F1
#
_entry.id   AF-A0A2N3B9G7-F1
#
_cell.length_a   1.000
_cell.length_b   1.000
_cell.length_c   1.000
_cell.angle_alpha   90.00
_cell.angle_beta   90.00
_cell.angle_gamma   90.00
#
_symmetry.space_group_name_H-M   'P 1'
#
loop_
_entity.id
_entity.type
_entity.pdbx_description
1 polymer ?
#
loop_
_entity_poly.entity_id
_entity_poly.type
_entity_poly.pdbx_seq_one_letter_code
_entity_poly.pdbx_strand_id
1 'polypeptide(L)' 'ADIGTALAADRTLGGLCDWAEAEAPEPVDMPIEGAAALKAAVVTVVLHYATPDPLI' A
#
# COMPACT_ATOMS: atom_id res chain seq x y z
N ALA A 1 -1.18 6.48 -13.07
CA ALA A 1 -0.80 7.18 -11.83
C ALA A 1 -1.95 7.05 -10.83
N ASP A 2 -2.46 5.84 -10.68
CA ASP A 2 -3.89 5.68 -10.41
C ASP A 2 -4.14 5.18 -9.00
N ILE A 3 -3.17 4.45 -8.42
CA ILE A 3 -3.30 3.91 -7.06
C ILE A 3 -3.30 5.02 -6.01
N GLY A 4 -2.43 6.03 -6.15
CA GLY A 4 -2.41 7.18 -5.24
C GLY A 4 -3.67 8.03 -5.34
N THR A 5 -4.21 8.19 -6.55
CA THR A 5 -5.48 8.91 -6.77
C THR A 5 -6.66 8.14 -6.18
N ALA A 6 -6.70 6.81 -6.34
CA ALA A 6 -7.73 5.97 -5.77
C ALA A 6 -7.71 5.99 -4.23
N LEU A 7 -6.54 5.86 -3.62
CA LEU A 7 -6.38 5.95 -2.16
C LEU A 7 -6.72 7.35 -1.63
N ALA A 8 -6.36 8.41 -2.35
CA ALA A 8 -6.71 9.77 -1.96
C ALA A 8 -8.21 10.07 -2.08
N ALA A 9 -8.89 9.45 -3.05
CA ALA A 9 -10.32 9.60 -3.25
C ALA A 9 -11.15 8.91 -2.15
N ASP A 10 -10.67 7.77 -1.64
CA ASP A 10 -11.31 7.07 -0.53
C ASP A 10 -10.30 6.29 0.32
N ARG A 11 -9.95 6.85 1.47
CA ARG A 11 -9.05 6.22 2.45
C ARG A 11 -9.74 5.20 3.35
N THR A 12 -11.06 5.07 3.29
CA THR A 12 -11.81 4.04 4.03
C THR A 12 -12.00 2.78 3.20
N LEU A 13 -11.66 2.83 1.91
CA LEU A 13 -11.87 1.75 0.93
C LEU A 13 -13.33 1.26 0.96
N GLY A 14 -14.29 2.18 0.94
CA GLY A 14 -15.71 1.88 1.01
C GLY A 14 -16.19 1.42 2.40
N GLY A 15 -15.52 1.86 3.46
CA GLY A 15 -15.79 1.44 4.84
C GLY A 15 -15.23 0.05 5.19
N LEU A 16 -14.38 -0.52 4.33
CA LEU A 16 -13.68 -1.76 4.64
C LEU A 16 -12.61 -1.56 5.71
N CYS A 17 -12.02 -0.37 5.83
CA CYS A 17 -11.09 0.03 6.89
C CYS A 17 -11.41 1.43 7.40
N ASP A 18 -10.87 1.81 8.57
CA ASP A 18 -11.07 3.16 9.10
C ASP A 18 -10.15 4.16 8.41
N TRP A 19 -8.92 3.75 8.11
CA TRP A 19 -7.94 4.61 7.46
C TRP A 19 -6.86 3.82 6.74
N ALA A 20 -6.65 4.13 5.47
CA ALA A 20 -5.53 3.66 4.66
C ALA A 20 -4.41 4.73 4.62
N GLU A 21 -3.22 4.33 5.06
CA GLU A 21 -2.02 5.15 5.08
C GLU A 21 -0.98 4.58 4.10
N ALA A 22 -0.60 5.37 3.09
CA ALA A 22 0.44 4.98 2.14
C ALA A 22 1.81 5.49 2.60
N GLU A 23 2.78 4.58 2.64
CA GLU A 23 4.16 4.89 2.98
C GLU A 23 4.96 5.31 1.73
N ALA A 24 6.18 5.79 1.95
CA ALA A 24 7.08 6.15 0.86
C ALA A 24 7.43 4.91 0.02
N PRO A 25 7.47 5.01 -1.32
CA PRO A 25 7.87 3.91 -2.18
C PRO A 25 9.32 3.46 -1.91
N GLU A 26 9.51 2.17 -1.66
CA GLU A 26 10.83 1.56 -1.51
C GLU A 26 11.30 0.97 -2.85
N PRO A 27 12.40 1.47 -3.43
CA PRO A 27 12.89 0.96 -4.71
C PRO A 27 13.49 -0.44 -4.56
N VAL A 28 13.15 -1.33 -5.49
CA VAL A 28 13.67 -2.69 -5.56
C VAL A 28 14.08 -3.03 -7.00
N ASP A 29 15.18 -3.77 -7.13
CA ASP A 29 15.57 -4.37 -8.40
C ASP A 29 14.98 -5.77 -8.47
N MET A 30 14.05 -5.99 -9.40
CA MET A 30 13.46 -7.30 -9.61
C MET A 30 14.35 -8.12 -10.54
N PRO A 31 14.86 -9.28 -10.09
CA PRO A 31 15.64 -10.15 -10.94
C PRO A 31 14.76 -10.74 -12.04
N ILE A 32 15.29 -10.75 -13.26
CA ILE A 32 14.68 -11.40 -14.42
C ILE A 32 15.71 -12.34 -15.03
N GLU A 33 15.33 -13.58 -15.27
CA GLU A 33 16.27 -14.58 -15.79
C GLU A 33 16.70 -14.24 -17.23
N GLY A 34 18.01 -14.21 -17.46
CA GLY A 34 18.58 -13.94 -18.79
C GLY A 34 18.51 -12.47 -19.24
N ALA A 35 18.10 -11.53 -18.38
CA ALA A 35 18.00 -10.10 -18.71
C ALA A 35 18.53 -9.20 -17.58
N ALA A 36 18.73 -7.91 -17.90
CA ALA A 36 19.05 -6.91 -16.89
C ALA A 36 17.87 -6.74 -15.90
N ALA A 37 18.16 -6.51 -14.62
CA ALA A 37 17.14 -6.35 -13.59
C ALA A 37 16.16 -5.21 -13.90
N LEU A 38 14.89 -5.42 -13.55
CA LEU A 38 13.84 -4.44 -13.74
C LEU A 38 13.79 -3.51 -12.52
N LYS A 39 13.78 -2.19 -12.75
CA LYS A 39 13.51 -1.23 -11.68
C LYS A 39 12.04 -1.28 -11.30
N ALA A 40 11.76 -1.48 -10.02
CA ALA A 40 10.44 -1.39 -9.43
C ALA A 40 10.48 -0.62 -8.11
N ALA A 41 9.29 -0.35 -7.57
CA ALA A 41 9.14 0.16 -6.22
C ALA A 41 7.95 -0.52 -5.56
N VAL A 42 8.11 -0.87 -4.28
CA VAL A 42 7.04 -1.37 -3.43
C VAL A 42 6.47 -0.19 -2.67
N VAL A 43 5.14 -0.04 -2.67
CA VAL A 43 4.44 0.97 -1.87
C VAL A 43 3.63 0.25 -0.81
N THR A 44 4.07 0.32 0.44
CA THR A 44 3.34 -0.24 1.57
C THR A 44 2.11 0.61 1.86
N VAL A 45 0.96 -0.04 2.07
CA VAL A 45 -0.27 0.61 2.51
C VAL A 45 -0.70 -0.04 3.82
N VAL A 46 -0.67 0.73 4.90
CA VAL A 46 -1.10 0.30 6.23
C VAL A 46 -2.58 0.61 6.38
N LEU A 47 -3.37 -0.40 6.77
CA LEU A 47 -4.80 -0.26 7.01
C LEU A 47 -5.05 -0.29 8.53
N HIS A 48 -5.65 0.77 9.04
CA HIS A 48 -6.02 0.91 10.44
C HIS A 48 -7.48 0.48 10.64
N TYR A 49 -7.71 -0.24 11.73
CA TYR A 49 -9.03 -0.75 12.14
C TYR A 49 -9.20 -0.62 13.64
N ALA A 50 -10.36 -0.13 14.07
CA ALA A 50 -10.81 -0.09 15.43
C ALA A 50 -11.68 -1.32 15.71
N THR A 51 -11.25 -2.13 16.66
CA THR A 51 -12.11 -3.12 17.33
C THR A 51 -12.50 -2.55 18.70
N PRO A 52 -13.73 -2.79 19.20
CA PRO A 52 -14.17 -2.32 20.51
C PRO A 52 -13.22 -2.72 21.64
N ASP A 53 -12.54 -3.85 21.49
CA ASP A 53 -11.51 -4.31 22.39
C ASP A 53 -10.34 -4.92 21.60
N PRO A 54 -9.22 -4.20 21.44
CA PRO A 54 -8.07 -4.68 20.68
C PRO A 54 -7.11 -5.56 21.50
N LEU A 55 -7.30 -5.65 22.81
CA LEU A 55 -6.34 -6.27 23.73
C LEU A 55 -6.95 -7.32 24.67
N ILE A 56 -8.27 -7.52 24.64
CA ILE A 56 -8.99 -8.54 25.40
C ILE A 56 -9.53 -9.63 24.47
#